data_AF-A0A432JMG2-F1
#
_entry.id   AF-A0A432JMG2-F1
#
_cell.length_a   1.000
_cell.length_b   1.000
_cell.length_c   1.000
_cell.angle_alpha   90.00
_cell.angle_beta   90.00
_cell.angle_gamma   90.00
#
_symmetry.space_group_name_H-M   'P 1'
#
loop_
_entity.id
_entity.type
_entity.pdbx_description
1 polymer ?
#
loop_
_entity_poly.entity_id
_entity_poly.type
_entity_poly.pdbx_seq_one_letter_code
_entity_poly.pdbx_strand_id
1 'polypeptide(L)' 'MLQAAIDEAYEAGLLSECDITIHRGAGAYICGEKSALLESMEGKRGHPRLKPKQKEPEWYFCNPTLVNNVETIA' A
#
# COMPACT_ATOMS: atom_id res chain seq x y z
N MET A 1 -10.69 -13.86 5.78
CA MET A 1 -10.67 -12.96 6.95
C MET A 1 -10.66 -11.51 6.49
N LEU A 2 -9.58 -10.98 5.90
CA LEU A 2 -9.59 -9.57 5.47
C LEU A 2 -10.47 -9.28 4.25
N GLN A 3 -10.45 -10.14 3.22
CA GLN A 3 -11.31 -9.98 2.03
C GLN A 3 -12.79 -10.01 2.41
N ALA A 4 -13.19 -10.98 3.24
CA ALA A 4 -14.57 -11.09 3.71
C ALA A 4 -15.05 -9.81 4.42
N ALA A 5 -14.21 -9.17 5.24
CA ALA A 5 -14.57 -7.91 5.90
C ALA A 5 -14.72 -6.75 4.91
N ILE A 6 -13.92 -6.73 3.84
CA ILE A 6 -14.07 -5.76 2.74
C ILE A 6 -15.40 -6.00 2.01
N ASP A 7 -15.71 -7.25 1.68
CA ASP A 7 -16.95 -7.63 1.00
C ASP A 7 -18.18 -7.24 1.83
N GLU A 8 -18.17 -7.54 3.13
CA GLU A 8 -19.21 -7.13 4.08
C GLU A 8 -19.37 -5.59 4.16
N ALA A 9 -18.26 -4.84 4.13
CA ALA A 9 -18.28 -3.38 4.12
C ALA A 9 -18.85 -2.79 2.83
N TYR A 10 -18.59 -3.43 1.67
CA TYR A 10 -19.22 -3.07 0.40
C TYR A 10 -20.73 -3.32 0.42
N GLU A 11 -21.17 -4.50 0.88
CA GLU A 11 -22.61 -4.85 1.01
C GLU A 11 -23.34 -3.89 1.96
N ALA A 12 -22.67 -3.46 3.04
CA ALA A 12 -23.21 -2.48 3.97
C ALA A 12 -23.17 -1.03 3.45
N GLY A 13 -22.62 -0.78 2.26
CA GLY A 13 -22.52 0.56 1.65
C GLY A 13 -21.52 1.49 2.35
N LEU A 14 -20.56 0.95 3.10
CA LEU A 14 -19.56 1.73 3.86
C LEU A 14 -18.38 2.20 2.99
N LEU A 15 -18.18 1.62 1.81
CA LEU A 15 -17.09 1.92 0.88
C LEU A 15 -17.63 2.56 -0.41
N SER A 16 -18.37 3.66 -0.30
CA SER A 16 -18.97 4.36 -1.45
C SER A 16 -18.05 5.38 -2.12
N GLU A 17 -17.08 5.92 -1.39
CA GLU A 17 -16.15 6.96 -1.86
C GLU A 17 -14.72 6.42 -2.13
N CYS A 18 -14.45 5.15 -1.80
CA CYS A 18 -13.14 4.55 -1.97
C CYS A 18 -13.21 3.06 -2.25
N ASP A 19 -12.18 2.55 -2.93
CA ASP A 19 -11.99 1.13 -3.18
C ASP A 19 -10.81 0.58 -2.39
N ILE A 20 -10.96 -0.63 -1.86
CA ILE A 20 -9.92 -1.34 -1.12
C ILE A 20 -9.58 -2.65 -1.83
N THR A 21 -8.31 -2.83 -2.17
CA THR A 21 -7.81 -4.07 -2.76
C THR A 21 -6.69 -4.64 -1.89
N ILE A 22 -6.72 -5.96 -1.64
CA ILE A 22 -5.67 -6.66 -0.90
C ILE A 22 -4.61 -7.17 -1.87
N HIS A 23 -3.36 -6.75 -1.65
CA HIS A 23 -2.20 -7.31 -2.34
C HIS A 23 -1.39 -8.21 -1.39
N ARG A 24 -1.17 -9.47 -1.77
CA ARG A 24 -0.36 -10.40 -0.97
C ARG A 24 1.10 -10.33 -1.41
N GLY A 25 2.00 -10.10 -0.45
CA GLY A 25 3.44 -10.14 -0.69
C GLY A 25 3.99 -11.54 -0.94
N ALA A 26 5.26 -11.62 -1.31
CA ALA A 26 5.96 -12.87 -1.68
C ALA A 26 7.09 -13.26 -0.70
N GLY A 27 6.99 -12.85 0.58
CA GLY A 27 7.90 -13.31 1.64
C GLY A 27 9.25 -12.58 1.75
N ALA A 28 9.40 -11.40 1.13
CA ALA A 28 10.63 -10.61 1.23
C ALA A 28 10.54 -9.58 2.37
N TYR A 29 11.41 -9.73 3.40
CA TYR A 29 11.46 -8.80 4.55
C TYR A 29 11.70 -7.34 4.13
N ILE A 30 12.52 -7.11 3.10
CA ILE A 30 12.84 -5.77 2.59
C ILE A 30 11.59 -5.03 2.06
N CYS A 31 10.54 -5.74 1.64
CA CYS A 31 9.28 -5.11 1.23
C CYS A 31 8.48 -4.52 2.41
N GLY A 32 8.97 -4.64 3.66
CA GLY A 32 8.47 -3.84 4.78
C GLY A 32 8.96 -2.38 4.76
N GLU A 33 10.01 -2.08 4.00
CA GLU A 33 10.45 -0.71 3.75
C GLU A 33 9.50 -0.04 2.76
N LYS A 34 9.09 1.19 3.05
CA LYS A 34 8.02 1.92 2.36
C LYS A 34 8.21 2.00 0.84
N SER A 35 9.40 2.37 0.38
CA SER A 35 9.66 2.53 -1.05
C SER A 35 9.88 1.19 -1.77
N ALA A 36 10.49 0.21 -1.09
CA ALA A 36 10.61 -1.16 -1.58
C ALA A 36 9.24 -1.85 -1.72
N LEU A 37 8.29 -1.56 -0.82
CA LEU A 37 6.91 -2.01 -0.92
C LEU A 37 6.25 -1.50 -2.19
N LEU A 38 6.38 -0.20 -2.50
CA LEU A 38 5.82 0.40 -3.70
C LEU A 38 6.42 -0.20 -4.98
N GLU A 39 7.73 -0.39 -5.04
CA GLU A 39 8.38 -1.08 -6.17
C GLU A 39 7.84 -2.51 -6.35
N SER A 40 7.67 -3.24 -5.25
CA SER A 40 7.09 -4.58 -5.27
C SER A 40 5.64 -4.58 -5.78
N MET A 41 4.82 -3.61 -5.38
CA MET A 41 3.43 -3.48 -5.84
C MET A 41 3.33 -3.04 -7.31
N GLU A 42 4.31 -2.27 -7.81
CA GLU A 42 4.45 -1.95 -9.24
C GLU A 42 4.94 -3.15 -10.09
N GLY A 43 5.18 -4.31 -9.47
CA GLY A 43 5.67 -5.52 -10.14
C GLY A 43 7.17 -5.54 -10.42
N LYS A 44 7.93 -4.61 -9.83
CA LYS A 44 9.40 -4.54 -9.92
C LYS A 44 10.03 -5.31 -8.75
N ARG A 45 11.36 -5.42 -8.77
CA ARG A 45 12.11 -5.95 -7.62
C ARG A 45 11.98 -4.95 -6.46
N GLY A 46 11.66 -5.43 -5.26
CA GLY A 46 11.52 -4.62 -4.04
C GLY A 46 12.84 -4.04 -3.51
N HIS A 47 13.55 -3.28 -4.33
CA HIS A 47 14.70 -2.50 -3.90
C HIS A 47 14.23 -1.12 -3.42
N PRO A 48 14.74 -0.61 -2.30
CA PRO A 48 14.42 0.73 -1.85
C PRO A 48 14.78 1.78 -2.91
N ARG A 49 13.94 2.81 -3.04
CA ARG A 49 14.21 3.97 -3.88
C ARG A 49 15.22 4.88 -3.18
N LEU A 50 15.94 5.67 -3.99
CA LEU A 50 16.81 6.71 -3.46
C LEU A 50 15.94 7.77 -2.77
N LYS A 51 16.19 8.00 -1.47
CA LYS A 51 15.44 9.02 -0.72
C LYS A 51 15.73 10.42 -1.30
N PRO A 52 14.69 11.22 -1.61
CA PRO A 52 14.89 12.59 -2.05
C PRO A 52 15.53 13.43 -0.93
N LYS A 53 16.27 14.46 -1.30
CA LYS A 53 16.91 15.39 -0.35
C LYS A 53 15.89 16.24 0.42
N GLN A 54 14.70 16.40 -0.14
CA GLN A 54 13.60 17.16 0.44
C GLN A 54 12.46 16.24 0.85
N LYS A 55 11.52 16.77 1.64
CA LYS A 55 10.34 16.03 2.10
C LYS A 55 9.32 15.96 0.96
N GLU A 56 9.38 14.88 0.20
CA GLU A 56 8.44 14.57 -0.88
C GLU A 56 7.46 13.47 -0.45
N PRO A 57 6.24 13.43 -1.04
CA PRO A 57 5.38 12.26 -0.92
C PRO A 57 6.05 11.04 -1.57
N GLU A 58 5.58 9.83 -1.24
CA GLU A 58 5.92 8.70 -2.10
C GLU A 58 5.09 8.75 -3.37
N TRP A 59 5.53 7.98 -4.37
CA TRP A 59 4.88 7.88 -5.65
C TRP A 59 4.48 6.44 -5.93
N TYR A 60 3.24 6.19 -6.30
CA TYR A 60 2.79 4.88 -6.77
C TYR A 60 2.09 5.08 -8.11
N PHE A 61 2.60 4.45 -9.18
CA PHE A 61 2.12 4.68 -10.54
C PHE A 61 2.00 6.18 -10.89
N CYS A 62 3.03 6.96 -10.58
CA CYS A 62 3.10 8.41 -10.80
C CYS A 62 2.06 9.25 -10.04
N ASN A 63 1.37 8.69 -9.04
CA ASN A 63 0.44 9.42 -8.18
C ASN A 63 1.00 9.59 -6.76
N PRO A 64 0.78 10.76 -6.12
CA PRO A 64 1.22 10.99 -4.75
C PRO A 64 0.52 10.02 -3.80
N THR A 65 1.31 9.32 -2.99
CA THR A 65 0.84 8.18 -2.19
C THR A 65 1.30 8.28 -0.74
N LEU A 66 0.37 7.99 0.16
CA LEU A 66 0.65 7.81 1.58
C LEU A 66 0.79 6.33 1.88
N VAL A 67 1.84 5.98 2.62
CA VAL A 67 2.04 4.63 3.15
C VAL A 67 2.17 4.76 4.66
N ASN A 68 1.26 4.14 5.36
CA ASN A 68 1.21 4.14 6.82
C ASN A 68 1.27 2.70 7.34
N ASN A 69 1.71 2.55 8.58
CA ASN A 69 1.57 1.28 9.28
C ASN A 69 0.09 1.00 9.56
N VAL A 70 -0.29 -0.28 9.63
CA VAL A 70 -1.65 -0.72 9.98
C VAL A 70 -2.08 -0.14 11.34
N GLU A 71 -1.20 -0.18 12.36
CA GLU A 71 -1.47 0.35 13.71
C GLU A 71 -1.67 1.87 13.72
N THR A 72 -1.15 2.59 12.73
CA THR A 72 -1.37 4.04 12.61
C THR A 72 -2.77 4.37 12.05
N ILE A 73 -3.39 3.45 11.32
CA ILE A 73 -4.71 3.65 10.70
C ILE A 73 -5.84 3.09 11.58
N ALA A 74 -5.59 1.99 12.30
CA ALA A 74 -6.56 1.28 13.14
C ALA A 74 -7.04 2.11 14.34
#